data_AF-A0A3C7W339-F1
#
_entry.id   AF-A0A3C7W339-F1
#
_cell.length_a   1.000
_cell.length_b   1.000
_cell.length_c   1.000
_cell.angle_alpha   90.00
_cell.angle_beta   90.00
_cell.angle_gamma   90.00
#
_symmetry.space_group_name_H-M   'P 1'
#
loop_
_entity.id
_entity.type
_entity.pdbx_description
1 polymer ?
#
loop_
_entity_poly.entity_id
_entity_poly.type
_entity_poly.pdbx_seq_one_letter_code
_entity_poly.pdbx_strand_id
1 'polypeptide(L)'
;NLQEARWFLKSLQSRNETLLKVASEIVSHQRNFLEYGEEAMKPLVLHDIAEAVSMHESTISRVTTRKYMHTPRGIFELKYFFSSHV
;
A
#
# COMPACT_ATOMS: atom_id res chain seq x y z
N ASN A 1 -12.10 26.90 -14.75
CA ASN A 1 -12.88 26.79 -13.50
C ASN A 1 -11.91 26.57 -12.33
N LEU A 2 -11.67 27.59 -11.48
CA LEU A 2 -10.64 27.54 -10.43
C LEU A 2 -11.00 26.57 -9.28
N GLN A 3 -12.29 26.32 -9.06
CA GLN A 3 -12.74 25.38 -8.02
C GLN A 3 -12.39 23.94 -8.39
N GLU A 4 -12.66 23.54 -9.64
CA GLU A 4 -12.30 22.20 -10.14
C GLU A 4 -10.80 21.94 -10.05
N ALA A 5 -9.96 22.92 -10.40
CA ALA A 5 -8.51 22.81 -10.26
C ALA A 5 -8.08 22.59 -8.79
N ARG A 6 -8.70 23.30 -7.84
CA ARG A 6 -8.43 23.09 -6.40
C ARG A 6 -8.86 21.70 -5.92
N TRP A 7 -10.03 21.23 -6.36
CA TRP A 7 -10.51 19.89 -6.04
C TRP A 7 -9.61 18.79 -6.63
N PHE A 8 -9.11 19.00 -7.84
CA PHE A 8 -8.15 18.11 -8.47
C PHE A 8 -6.84 18.02 -7.68
N LEU A 9 -6.27 19.16 -7.26
CA LEU A 9 -5.05 19.15 -6.44
C LEU A 9 -5.27 18.45 -5.10
N LYS A 10 -6.39 18.73 -4.42
CA LYS A 10 -6.73 18.08 -3.14
C LYS A 10 -6.89 16.57 -3.28
N SER A 11 -7.54 16.10 -4.34
CA SER A 11 -7.71 14.66 -4.59
C SER A 11 -6.39 13.96 -4.94
N LEU A 12 -5.50 14.64 -5.67
CA LEU A 12 -4.13 14.17 -5.92
C LEU A 12 -3.33 14.03 -4.63
N GLN A 13 -3.38 15.05 -3.77
CA GLN A 13 -2.71 15.03 -2.48
C GLN A 13 -3.23 13.90 -1.59
N SER A 14 -4.56 13.77 -1.46
CA SER A 14 -5.18 12.70 -0.68
C SER A 14 -4.76 11.30 -1.17
N ARG A 15 -4.68 11.09 -2.50
CA ARG A 15 -4.21 9.83 -3.06
C ARG A 15 -2.76 9.53 -2.67
N ASN A 16 -1.88 10.52 -2.72
CA ASN A 16 -0.48 10.36 -2.32
C ASN A 16 -0.35 10.05 -0.83
N GLU A 17 -1.12 10.72 0.02
CA GLU A 17 -1.16 10.46 1.47
C GLU A 17 -1.64 9.04 1.77
N THR A 18 -2.71 8.59 1.13
CA THR A 18 -3.20 7.21 1.28
C THR A 18 -2.15 6.19 0.83
N LEU A 19 -1.53 6.41 -0.34
CA LEU A 19 -0.49 5.51 -0.84
C LEU A 19 0.69 5.40 0.13
N LEU A 20 1.15 6.53 0.69
CA LEU A 20 2.25 6.56 1.64
C LEU A 20 1.91 5.84 2.95
N LYS A 21 0.69 6.03 3.48
CA LYS A 21 0.21 5.32 4.67
C LYS A 21 0.20 3.81 4.45
N VAL A 22 -0.43 3.37 3.35
CA VAL A 22 -0.50 1.95 2.97
C VAL A 22 0.90 1.34 2.78
N ALA A 23 1.78 2.04 2.07
CA ALA A 23 3.17 1.59 1.87
C ALA A 23 3.94 1.46 3.20
N SER A 24 3.76 2.42 4.11
CA SER A 24 4.40 2.41 5.43
C SER A 24 3.94 1.23 6.28
N GLU A 25 2.64 0.93 6.28
CA GLU A 25 2.10 -0.23 7.00
C GLU A 25 2.61 -1.56 6.44
N ILE A 26 2.65 -1.71 5.10
CA ILE A 26 3.22 -2.89 4.45
C ILE A 26 4.68 -3.08 4.87
N VAL A 27 5.49 -2.02 4.84
CA VAL A 27 6.91 -2.07 5.25
C VAL A 27 7.04 -2.44 6.72
N SER A 28 6.21 -1.85 7.59
CA SER A 28 6.22 -2.13 9.02
C SER A 28 5.92 -3.61 9.31
N HIS A 29 4.93 -4.18 8.63
CA HIS A 29 4.56 -5.58 8.79
C HIS A 29 5.60 -6.54 8.20
N GLN A 30 6.16 -6.18 7.04
CA GLN A 30 7.07 -7.01 6.24
C GLN A 30 8.56 -6.74 6.49
N ARG A 31 8.94 -6.16 7.64
CA ARG A 31 10.35 -5.92 7.99
C ARG A 31 11.22 -7.17 7.82
N ASN A 32 10.74 -8.31 8.30
CA ASN A 32 11.46 -9.58 8.19
C ASN A 32 11.69 -10.01 6.73
N PHE A 33 10.72 -9.78 5.83
CA PHE A 33 10.92 -10.02 4.41
C PHE A 33 12.01 -9.11 3.83
N LEU A 34 12.02 -7.84 4.19
CA LEU A 34 13.01 -6.88 3.69
C LEU A 34 14.43 -7.22 4.19
N GLU A 35 14.54 -7.75 5.41
CA GLU A 35 15.80 -8.11 6.05
C GLU A 35 16.32 -9.50 5.69
N TYR A 36 15.45 -10.51 5.61
CA TYR A 36 15.83 -11.91 5.45
C TYR A 36 15.37 -12.52 4.11
N GLY A 37 14.29 -12.04 3.51
CA GLY A 37 13.82 -12.42 2.17
C GLY A 37 12.44 -13.10 2.17
N GLU A 38 12.10 -13.71 1.03
CA GLU A 38 10.79 -14.35 0.79
C GLU A 38 10.40 -15.36 1.87
N GLU A 39 11.36 -16.15 2.36
CA GLU A 39 11.13 -17.15 3.42
C GLU A 39 10.65 -16.56 4.75
N ALA A 40 10.91 -15.27 4.98
CA ALA A 40 10.54 -14.56 6.19
C ALA A 40 9.31 -13.64 6.00
N MET A 41 8.59 -13.80 4.88
CA MET A 41 7.34 -13.07 4.61
C MET A 41 6.27 -13.44 5.64
N LYS A 42 5.64 -12.42 6.21
CA LYS A 42 4.50 -12.61 7.12
C LYS A 42 3.20 -12.61 6.31
N PRO A 43 2.21 -13.44 6.66
CA PRO A 43 0.87 -13.31 6.08
C PRO A 43 0.34 -11.90 6.31
N LEU A 44 -0.23 -11.29 5.29
CA LEU A 44 -0.84 -9.96 5.36
C LEU A 44 -2.07 -9.94 4.47
N VAL A 45 -3.20 -9.50 5.01
CA VAL A 45 -4.45 -9.45 4.26
C VAL A 45 -4.89 -8.00 4.08
N LEU A 46 -5.68 -7.72 3.03
CA LEU A 46 -6.12 -6.35 2.74
C LEU A 46 -6.94 -5.76 3.90
N HIS A 47 -7.68 -6.61 4.63
CA HIS A 47 -8.47 -6.22 5.79
C HIS A 47 -7.61 -5.56 6.89
N ASP A 48 -6.47 -6.15 7.25
CA ASP A 48 -5.59 -5.64 8.30
C ASP A 48 -5.11 -4.22 8.00
N ILE A 49 -4.70 -3.98 6.75
CA ILE A 49 -4.26 -2.65 6.30
C ILE A 49 -5.43 -1.68 6.24
N ALA A 50 -6.61 -2.14 5.78
CA ALA A 50 -7.81 -1.33 5.70
C ALA A 50 -8.24 -0.81 7.08
N GLU A 51 -8.18 -1.67 8.10
CA GLU A 51 -8.43 -1.30 9.50
C GLU A 51 -7.37 -0.30 10.01
N ALA A 52 -6.09 -0.62 9.83
CA ALA A 52 -4.98 0.22 10.30
C ALA A 52 -5.01 1.65 9.75
N VAL A 53 -5.41 1.82 8.49
CA VAL A 53 -5.50 3.15 7.85
C VAL A 53 -6.91 3.73 7.84
N SER A 54 -7.87 3.06 8.48
CA SER A 54 -9.29 3.47 8.57
C SER A 54 -9.93 3.74 7.19
N MET A 55 -9.74 2.83 6.25
CA MET A 55 -10.30 2.91 4.90
C MET A 55 -10.97 1.60 4.49
N HIS A 56 -11.78 1.63 3.44
CA HIS A 56 -12.41 0.42 2.92
C HIS A 56 -11.39 -0.46 2.17
N GLU A 57 -11.53 -1.79 2.26
CA GLU A 57 -10.64 -2.76 1.62
C GLU A 57 -10.50 -2.55 0.10
N SER A 58 -11.63 -2.26 -0.57
CA SER A 58 -11.66 -1.92 -2.00
C SER A 58 -10.80 -0.69 -2.35
N THR A 59 -10.66 0.27 -1.45
CA THR A 59 -9.76 1.42 -1.62
C THR A 59 -8.30 0.98 -1.55
N ILE A 60 -7.95 0.12 -0.59
CA ILE A 60 -6.58 -0.42 -0.46
C ILE A 60 -6.21 -1.22 -1.70
N SER A 61 -7.09 -2.14 -2.13
CA SER A 61 -6.91 -2.95 -3.34
C SER A 61 -6.65 -2.10 -4.59
N ARG A 62 -7.40 -1.01 -4.77
CA ARG A 62 -7.21 -0.07 -5.90
C ARG A 62 -5.92 0.73 -5.78
N VAL A 63 -5.56 1.17 -4.57
CA VAL A 63 -4.37 1.98 -4.33
C VAL A 63 -3.09 1.17 -4.53
N THR A 64 -3.08 -0.11 -4.13
CA THR A 64 -1.90 -0.98 -4.25
C THR A 64 -1.69 -1.53 -5.66
N THR A 65 -2.75 -1.60 -6.47
CA THR A 65 -2.68 -2.09 -7.86
C THR A 65 -1.84 -1.16 -8.74
N ARG A 66 -0.88 -1.75 -9.47
CA ARG A 66 0.08 -1.05 -10.35
C ARG A 66 0.79 0.09 -9.64
N LYS A 67 1.12 -0.09 -8.36
CA LYS A 67 2.04 0.77 -7.61
C LYS A 67 3.19 -0.10 -7.15
N TYR A 68 4.39 0.42 -7.34
CA TYR A 68 5.63 -0.32 -7.09
C TYR A 68 6.43 0.39 -6.02
N MET A 69 7.06 -0.40 -5.16
CA MET A 69 7.98 0.05 -4.13
C MET A 69 9.37 -0.44 -4.47
N HIS A 70 10.33 0.48 -4.45
CA HIS A 70 11.74 0.12 -4.47
C HIS A 70 12.16 -0.31 -3.06
N THR A 71 12.66 -1.52 -2.92
CA THR A 71 13.10 -2.12 -1.65
C THR A 71 14.56 -2.56 -1.75
N PRO A 72 15.25 -2.84 -0.63
CA PRO A 72 16.58 -3.44 -0.65
C PRO A 72 16.65 -4.79 -1.38
N ARG A 73 15.50 -5.47 -1.56
CA ARG A 73 15.38 -6.75 -2.25
C ARG A 73 14.95 -6.64 -3.72
N GLY A 74 14.81 -5.42 -4.25
CA GLY A 74 14.34 -5.17 -5.61
C GLY A 74 13.05 -4.35 -5.67
N ILE A 75 12.43 -4.29 -6.85
CA ILE A 75 11.20 -3.55 -7.09
C ILE A 75 10.01 -4.51 -7.03
N PHE A 76 9.07 -4.26 -6.12
CA PHE A 76 7.87 -5.08 -5.95
C PHE A 76 6.61 -4.26 -6.13
N GLU A 77 5.58 -4.84 -6.74
CA GLU A 77 4.23 -4.26 -6.68
C GLU A 77 3.74 -4.31 -5.22
N LEU A 78 3.07 -3.27 -4.73
CA LEU A 78 2.53 -3.27 -3.36
C LEU A 78 1.58 -4.46 -3.13
N LYS A 79 0.86 -4.87 -4.18
CA LYS A 79 -0.07 -6.00 -4.12
C LYS A 79 0.63 -7.36 -3.82
N TYR A 80 1.92 -7.49 -4.14
CA TYR A 80 2.70 -8.72 -3.91
C TYR A 80 2.73 -9.15 -2.44
N PHE A 81 2.71 -8.19 -1.53
CA PHE A 81 2.79 -8.44 -0.08
C PHE A 81 1.50 -8.97 0.54
N PHE A 82 0.40 -9.00 -0.21
CA PHE A 82 -0.87 -9.49 0.29
C PHE A 82 -1.04 -10.95 -0.08
N SER A 83 -1.36 -11.77 0.91
CA SER A 83 -1.75 -13.15 0.69
C SER A 83 -3.02 -13.14 -0.17
N SER A 84 -2.86 -13.58 -1.43
CA SER A 84 -4.00 -14.03 -2.22
C SER A 84 -4.41 -15.33 -1.54
N HIS A 85 -5.43 -15.30 -0.69
CA HIS A 85 -5.93 -16.53 -0.09
C HIS A 85 -6.17 -17.56 -1.20
N VAL A 86 -5.68 -18.77 -0.94
CA VAL A 86 -6.18 -20.00 -1.53
C VAL A 86 -7.68 -20.07 -1.33
#